data_AF-A0A2P5DBH2-F1
#
_entry.id   AF-A0A2P5DBH2-F1
#
_cell.length_a   1.000
_cell.length_b   1.000
_cell.length_c   1.000
_cell.angle_alpha   90.00
_cell.angle_beta   90.00
_cell.angle_gamma   90.00
#
_symmetry.space_group_name_H-M   'P 1'
#
loop_
_entity.id
_entity.type
_entity.pdbx_description
1 polymer ?
#
loop_
_entity_poly.entity_id
_entity_poly.type
_entity_poly.pdbx_seq_one_letter_code
_entity_poly.pdbx_strand_id
1 'polypeptide(L)'
;MRDLDRLEHSANESPREYLSRFLEMMSLVHDVDSTQAVSSFVNGLQPESMLSDHLLLNLPYDIIDVLAKLEGVFRVLESHQKAPKASAATTTMPAQTPAT
;
A
#
# COMPACT_ATOMS: atom_id res chain seq x y z
N MET A 1 7.16 14.00 19.12
CA MET A 1 8.10 13.18 18.33
C MET A 1 8.04 11.69 18.68
N ARG A 2 8.19 11.27 19.95
CA ARG A 2 8.16 9.83 20.34
C ARG A 2 6.86 9.10 19.91
N ASP A 3 5.77 9.83 19.74
CA ASP A 3 4.46 9.29 19.34
C ASP A 3 4.35 8.99 17.83
N LEU A 4 5.09 9.71 16.98
CA LEU A 4 5.13 9.46 15.53
C LEU A 4 6.01 8.23 15.23
N ASP A 5 7.14 8.13 15.92
CA ASP A 5 8.10 7.02 15.84
C ASP A 5 7.52 5.68 16.36
N ARG A 6 6.39 5.76 17.09
CA ARG A 6 5.65 4.62 17.64
C ARG A 6 4.42 4.25 16.78
N LEU A 7 4.23 4.88 15.63
CA LEU A 7 3.11 4.58 14.74
C LEU A 7 3.46 3.41 13.79
N GLU A 8 3.25 2.20 14.28
CA GLU A 8 3.46 0.97 13.51
C GLU A 8 2.23 0.62 12.64
N HIS A 9 2.49 0.15 11.42
CA HIS A 9 1.52 -0.38 10.47
C HIS A 9 1.17 -1.81 10.89
N SER A 10 -0.10 -2.03 11.25
CA SER A 10 -0.55 -3.33 11.73
C SER A 10 -0.87 -4.30 10.57
N ALA A 11 -0.60 -5.60 10.75
CA ALA A 11 -0.84 -6.63 9.73
C ALA A 11 -2.32 -6.76 9.27
N ASN A 12 -3.26 -6.27 10.07
CA ASN A 12 -4.69 -6.26 9.78
C ASN A 12 -5.21 -4.89 9.30
N GLU A 13 -4.35 -3.88 9.25
CA GLU A 13 -4.69 -2.50 8.87
C GLU A 13 -4.43 -2.29 7.38
N SER A 14 -5.40 -1.70 6.68
CA SER A 14 -5.19 -1.35 5.28
C SER A 14 -4.15 -0.22 5.16
N PRO A 15 -3.25 -0.22 4.16
CA PRO A 15 -2.26 0.86 4.04
C PRO A 15 -2.89 2.25 3.83
N ARG A 16 -4.17 2.34 3.41
CA ARG A 16 -4.96 3.60 3.41
C ARG A 16 -5.30 4.08 4.82
N GLU A 17 -5.66 3.19 5.74
CA GLU A 17 -5.94 3.53 7.14
C GLU A 17 -4.65 3.91 7.88
N TYR A 18 -3.56 3.17 7.65
CA TYR A 18 -2.24 3.53 8.19
C TYR A 18 -1.82 4.95 7.76
N LEU A 19 -1.96 5.27 6.48
CA LEU A 19 -1.70 6.61 5.96
C LEU A 19 -2.62 7.66 6.60
N SER A 20 -3.89 7.33 6.81
CA SER A 20 -4.86 8.25 7.43
C SER A 20 -4.48 8.56 8.88
N ARG A 21 -4.10 7.55 9.68
CA ARG A 21 -3.58 7.75 11.06
C ARG A 21 -2.28 8.54 11.06
N PHE A 22 -1.38 8.28 10.11
CA PHE A 22 -0.12 9.02 10.01
C PHE A 22 -0.35 10.50 9.70
N LEU A 23 -1.27 10.82 8.78
CA LEU A 23 -1.62 12.21 8.45
C LEU A 23 -2.35 12.92 9.59
N GLU A 24 -3.20 12.23 10.34
CA GLU A 24 -3.82 12.76 11.57
C GLU A 24 -2.75 13.10 12.62
N MET A 25 -1.80 12.20 12.86
CA MET A 25 -0.65 12.42 13.74
C MET A 25 0.26 13.56 13.28
N MET A 26 0.51 13.69 11.97
CA MET A 26 1.23 14.82 11.38
C MET A 26 0.48 16.14 11.62
N SER A 27 -0.84 16.16 11.46
CA SER A 27 -1.65 17.36 11.70
C SER A 27 -1.68 17.80 13.17
N LEU A 28 -1.39 16.88 14.11
CA LEU A 28 -1.21 17.18 15.53
C LEU A 28 0.18 17.74 15.86
N VAL A 29 1.18 17.52 14.99
CA VAL A 29 2.57 17.93 15.18
C VAL A 29 2.93 19.04 14.20
N HIS A 30 2.63 20.28 14.61
CA HIS A 30 2.76 21.51 13.80
C HIS A 30 4.17 21.87 13.28
N ASP A 31 5.23 21.15 13.69
CA ASP A 31 6.63 21.49 13.41
C ASP A 31 7.47 20.21 13.19
N VAL A 32 6.98 19.26 12.40
CA VAL A 32 7.74 18.06 12.02
C VAL A 32 8.48 18.30 10.70
N ASP A 33 9.80 18.09 10.72
CA ASP A 33 10.63 18.12 9.51
C ASP A 33 10.20 17.02 8.55
N SER A 34 10.11 17.32 7.25
CA SER A 34 9.59 16.34 6.31
C SER A 34 10.52 15.13 6.13
N THR A 35 11.84 15.27 6.29
CA THR A 35 12.78 14.14 6.26
C THR A 35 12.52 13.21 7.43
N GLN A 36 12.20 13.77 8.60
CA GLN A 36 11.81 13.01 9.78
C GLN A 36 10.44 12.34 9.60
N ALA A 37 9.46 13.02 9.01
CA ALA A 37 8.16 12.44 8.68
C ALA A 37 8.31 11.22 7.76
N VAL A 38 9.06 11.36 6.66
CA VAL A 38 9.37 10.27 5.72
C VAL A 38 10.04 9.11 6.47
N SER A 39 11.03 9.40 7.31
CA SER A 39 11.77 8.38 8.06
C SER A 39 10.88 7.60 9.03
N SER A 40 10.05 8.28 9.84
CA SER A 40 9.10 7.58 10.74
C SER A 40 8.01 6.84 9.96
N PHE A 41 7.55 7.36 8.82
CA PHE A 41 6.60 6.62 7.96
C PHE A 41 7.19 5.32 7.42
N VAL A 42 8.40 5.38 6.85
CA VAL A 42 9.06 4.19 6.27
C VAL A 42 9.44 3.18 7.35
N ASN A 43 9.91 3.63 8.52
CA ASN A 43 10.23 2.75 9.65
C ASN A 43 8.98 2.12 10.29
N GLY A 44 7.84 2.81 10.26
CA GLY A 44 6.57 2.30 10.80
C GLY A 44 5.84 1.33 9.87
N LEU A 45 6.17 1.29 8.57
CA LEU A 45 5.64 0.28 7.64
C LEU A 45 6.13 -1.12 8.01
N GLN A 46 5.30 -2.13 7.76
CA GLN A 46 5.74 -3.51 7.93
C GLN A 46 6.95 -3.81 7.01
N PRO A 47 8.03 -4.42 7.53
CA PRO A 47 9.15 -4.86 6.70
C PRO A 47 8.65 -5.88 5.66
N GLU A 48 9.28 -5.85 4.49
CA GLU A 48 8.91 -6.70 3.32
C GLU A 48 7.48 -6.47 2.79
N SER A 49 6.75 -5.46 3.28
CA SER A 49 5.49 -5.04 2.64
C SER A 49 5.76 -4.40 1.28
N MET A 50 4.83 -4.59 0.34
CA MET A 50 4.91 -4.00 -1.00
C MET A 50 5.01 -2.45 -0.98
N LEU A 51 4.46 -1.80 0.05
CA LEU A 51 4.63 -0.37 0.29
C LEU A 51 6.07 -0.03 0.69
N SER A 52 6.63 -0.77 1.65
CA SER A 52 7.99 -0.55 2.15
C SER A 52 9.02 -0.77 1.05
N ASP A 53 8.90 -1.87 0.28
CA ASP A 53 9.77 -2.17 -0.86
C ASP A 53 9.73 -1.07 -1.94
N HIS A 54 8.52 -0.67 -2.37
CA HIS A 54 8.37 0.40 -3.38
C HIS A 54 8.93 1.74 -2.89
N LEU A 55 8.78 2.07 -1.61
CA LEU A 55 9.31 3.31 -1.03
C LEU A 55 10.82 3.25 -0.78
N LEU A 56 11.39 2.09 -0.44
CA LEU A 56 12.86 1.91 -0.39
C LEU A 56 13.49 2.07 -1.78
N LEU A 57 12.91 1.43 -2.80
CA LEU A 57 13.43 1.46 -4.18
C LEU A 57 13.37 2.86 -4.81
N ASN A 58 12.49 3.73 -4.31
CA ASN A 58 12.37 5.12 -4.75
C ASN A 58 12.24 6.04 -3.53
N LEU A 59 13.27 6.07 -2.68
CA LEU A 59 13.29 6.81 -1.42
C LEU A 59 12.79 8.26 -1.60
N PRO A 60 11.59 8.60 -1.09
CA PRO A 60 11.04 9.93 -1.27
C PRO A 60 11.81 10.95 -0.43
N TYR A 61 11.98 12.15 -0.98
CA TYR A 61 12.71 13.23 -0.29
C TYR A 61 11.83 14.00 0.71
N ASP A 62 10.51 14.01 0.47
CA ASP A 62 9.53 14.80 1.19
C ASP A 62 8.19 14.04 1.30
N ILE A 63 7.36 14.40 2.28
CA ILE A 63 6.05 13.79 2.54
C ILE A 63 5.09 13.95 1.36
N ILE A 64 5.20 15.03 0.59
CA ILE A 64 4.41 15.23 -0.64
C ILE A 64 4.73 14.15 -1.69
N ASP A 65 6.01 13.73 -1.78
CA ASP A 65 6.45 12.67 -2.70
C ASP A 65 6.03 11.27 -2.20
N VAL A 66 6.02 11.04 -0.88
CA VAL A 66 5.38 9.84 -0.27
C VAL A 66 3.92 9.75 -0.70
N LEU A 67 3.15 10.83 -0.52
CA LEU A 67 1.71 10.85 -0.83
C LEU A 67 1.43 10.59 -2.30
N ALA A 68 2.20 11.22 -3.20
CA ALA A 68 2.07 11.01 -4.64
C ALA A 68 2.35 9.55 -5.06
N LYS A 69 3.42 8.93 -4.52
CA LYS A 69 3.73 7.51 -4.77
C LYS A 69 2.65 6.59 -4.24
N LEU A 70 2.17 6.84 -3.02
CA LEU A 70 1.12 6.04 -2.39
C LEU A 70 -0.20 6.10 -3.17
N GLU A 71 -0.60 7.27 -3.69
CA GLU A 71 -1.79 7.36 -4.56
C GLU A 71 -1.64 6.47 -5.80
N GLY A 72 -0.47 6.47 -6.43
CA GLY A 72 -0.14 5.57 -7.55
C GLY A 72 -0.28 4.10 -7.16
N VAL A 73 0.31 3.69 -6.03
CA VAL A 73 0.22 2.32 -5.52
C VAL A 73 -1.23 1.92 -5.21
N PHE A 74 -2.02 2.78 -4.55
CA PHE A 74 -3.43 2.49 -4.26
C PHE A 74 -4.26 2.35 -5.55
N ARG A 75 -4.04 3.23 -6.53
CA ARG A 75 -4.70 3.16 -7.85
C ARG A 75 -4.40 1.86 -8.59
N VAL A 76 -3.16 1.37 -8.51
CA VAL A 76 -2.75 0.07 -9.06
C VAL A 76 -3.42 -1.08 -8.30
N LEU A 77 -3.38 -1.07 -6.96
CA LEU A 77 -4.02 -2.10 -6.13
C LEU A 77 -5.54 -2.19 -6.36
N GLU A 78 -6.24 -1.05 -6.42
CA GLU A 78 -7.66 -0.99 -6.77
C GLU A 78 -7.93 -1.49 -8.18
N SER A 79 -7.05 -1.19 -9.14
CA SER A 79 -7.16 -1.68 -10.51
C SER A 79 -6.94 -3.19 -10.59
N HIS A 80 -6.03 -3.75 -9.78
CA HIS A 80 -5.79 -5.18 -9.67
C HIS A 80 -6.95 -5.92 -8.98
N GLN A 81 -7.66 -5.27 -8.05
CA GLN A 81 -8.89 -5.82 -7.44
C GLN A 81 -10.13 -5.68 -8.35
N LYS A 82 -10.22 -4.60 -9.14
CA LYS A 82 -11.32 -4.39 -10.11
C LYS A 82 -11.14 -5.14 -11.43
N ALA A 83 -9.91 -5.49 -11.80
CA ALA A 83 -9.66 -6.43 -12.89
C ALA A 83 -10.25 -7.79 -12.48
N PRO A 84 -11.29 -8.30 -13.18
CA PRO A 84 -11.82 -9.61 -12.86
C PRO A 84 -10.72 -10.65 -13.01
N LYS A 85 -10.77 -11.70 -12.19
CA LYS A 85 -9.93 -12.89 -12.28
C LYS A 85 -10.31 -13.74 -13.51
N ALA A 86 -10.29 -13.12 -14.69
CA ALA A 86 -10.56 -13.70 -15.99
C ALA A 86 -9.31 -14.40 -16.55
N SER A 87 -8.73 -15.31 -15.74
CA SER A 87 -7.68 -16.23 -16.17
C SER A 87 -8.17 -17.66 -16.04
N ALA A 88 -8.45 -18.24 -17.20
CA ALA A 88 -8.45 -19.68 -17.47
C ALA A 88 -9.34 -20.56 -16.56
N ALA A 89 -10.66 -20.42 -16.72
CA ALA A 89 -11.57 -21.55 -16.54
C ALA A 89 -12.54 -21.62 -17.73
N THR A 90 -12.25 -22.49 -18.69
CA THR A 90 -13.13 -23.61 -19.07
C THR A 90 -12.36 -24.49 -20.05
N THR A 91 -11.98 -25.68 -19.57
CA THR A 91 -11.50 -26.77 -20.43
C THR A 91 -12.60 -27.16 -21.40
N THR A 92 -12.44 -26.83 -22.69
CA THR A 92 -13.33 -27.33 -23.74
C THR A 92 -12.99 -28.80 -24.05
N MET A 93 -13.36 -29.72 -23.17
CA MET A 93 -13.51 -31.12 -23.55
C MET A 93 -14.75 -31.23 -24.43
N PRO A 94 -14.63 -31.66 -25.71
CA PRO A 94 -15.82 -32.02 -26.48
C PRO A 94 -16.39 -33.30 -25.88
N ALA A 95 -17.53 -33.19 -25.20
CA ALA A 95 -18.30 -34.33 -24.74
C ALA A 95 -18.91 -35.07 -25.94
N GLN A 96 -18.16 -36.03 -26.50
CA GLN A 96 -18.70 -36.98 -27.47
C GLN A 96 -19.15 -38.25 -26.75
N THR A 97 -20.45 -38.42 -26.59
CA THR A 97 -21.22 -39.69 -26.53
C THR A 97 -22.66 -39.42 -26.03
N PRO A 98 -23.65 -40.28 -26.30
CA PRO A 98 -23.81 -41.27 -27.39
C PRO A 98 -24.99 -40.81 -28.31
N ALA A 99 -25.84 -41.58 -29.02
CA ALA A 99 -25.94 -43.01 -29.38
C ALA A 99 -26.73 -43.13 -30.71
N THR A 100 -26.43 -44.13 -31.55
CA THR A 100 -27.39 -45.15 -32.08
C THR A 100 -26.57 -46.25 -32.74
#